data_AF-A0A645I4X3-F1
#
_entry.id   AF-A0A645I4X3-F1
#
_cell.length_a   1.000
_cell.length_b   1.000
_cell.length_c   1.000
_cell.angle_alpha   90.00
_cell.angle_beta   90.00
_cell.angle_gamma   90.00
#
_symmetry.space_group_name_H-M   'P 1'
#
loop_
_entity.id
_entity.type
_entity.pdbx_description
1 polymer ?
#
loop_
_entity_poly.entity_id
_entity_poly.type
_entity_poly.pdbx_seq_one_letter_code
_entity_poly.pdbx_strand_id
1 'polypeptide(L)'
;MVAGHLLWMQQHYWQSRYSISFPRLRPCTGGVEPASIMDERQLVQTICAFRLLAPEIELSLSTRESPWFRDHVIPLAINNVSAFSKTQPGGYADNHPELEQFSPHDDRRPEAVAEALMAQGLQPVWKDWDSYLGRA
;
A
#
# COMPACT_ATOMS: atom_id res chain seq x y z
N MET A 1 -2.19 13.63 -14.38
CA MET A 1 -2.10 14.41 -13.12
C MET A 1 -1.02 13.85 -12.19
N VAL A 2 -1.14 12.63 -11.63
CA VAL A 2 -0.14 12.08 -10.68
C VAL A 2 1.24 11.82 -11.29
N ALA A 3 1.32 11.16 -12.46
CA ALA A 3 2.60 10.89 -13.14
C ALA A 3 3.40 12.18 -13.42
N GLY A 4 2.74 13.20 -13.98
CA GLY A 4 3.36 14.51 -14.21
C GLY A 4 3.80 15.20 -12.91
N HIS A 5 3.02 15.05 -11.83
CA HIS A 5 3.40 15.59 -10.52
C HIS A 5 4.66 14.91 -9.97
N LEU A 6 4.75 13.58 -10.05
CA LEU A 6 5.96 12.84 -9.66
C LEU A 6 7.18 13.33 -10.44
N LEU A 7 7.09 13.41 -11.76
CA LEU A 7 8.20 13.85 -12.61
C LEU A 7 8.62 15.29 -12.29
N TRP A 8 7.65 16.18 -12.06
CA TRP A 8 7.94 17.55 -11.65
C TRP A 8 8.65 17.59 -10.29
N MET A 9 8.17 16.84 -9.30
CA MET A 9 8.81 16.78 -7.99
C MET A 9 10.24 16.22 -8.08
N GLN A 10 10.47 15.13 -8.81
CA GLN A 10 11.80 14.55 -9.00
C GLN A 10 12.78 15.54 -9.64
N GLN A 11 12.32 16.42 -10.53
CA GLN A 11 13.15 17.47 -11.12
C GLN A 11 13.50 18.59 -10.12
N HIS A 12 12.56 18.98 -9.26
CA HIS A 12 12.73 20.14 -8.36
C HIS A 12 13.30 19.77 -6.98
N TYR A 13 13.04 18.55 -6.50
CA TYR A 13 13.36 18.08 -5.16
C TYR A 13 14.07 16.72 -5.19
N TRP A 14 15.07 16.58 -6.06
CA TRP A 14 15.78 15.34 -6.35
C TRP A 14 16.42 14.62 -5.15
N GLN A 15 16.64 15.30 -4.02
CA GLN A 15 17.14 14.70 -2.77
C GLN A 15 16.02 14.12 -1.89
N SER A 16 14.82 13.93 -2.43
CA SER A 16 13.67 13.38 -1.72
C SER A 16 13.39 11.96 -2.15
N ARG A 17 12.89 11.15 -1.22
CA ARG A 17 12.32 9.85 -1.54
C ARG A 17 10.83 9.98 -1.83
N TYR A 18 10.36 9.29 -2.86
CA TYR A 18 8.97 9.29 -3.25
C TYR A 18 8.34 7.91 -3.05
N SER A 19 7.06 7.91 -2.67
CA SER A 19 6.21 6.74 -2.71
C SER A 19 4.88 7.10 -3.36
N ILE A 20 4.31 6.14 -4.08
CA ILE A 20 2.94 6.20 -4.59
C ILE A 20 2.14 5.07 -3.95
N SER A 21 0.94 5.40 -3.49
CA SER A 21 -0.05 4.46 -2.99
C SER A 21 -1.24 4.40 -3.95
N PHE A 22 -1.92 3.25 -3.99
CA PHE A 22 -3.07 3.01 -4.87
C PHE A 22 -4.35 2.68 -4.09
N PRO A 23 -4.82 3.56 -3.18
CA PRO A 23 -5.97 3.25 -2.36
C PRO A 23 -7.27 3.32 -3.16
N ARG A 24 -7.99 2.20 -3.28
CA ARG A 24 -9.38 2.23 -3.72
C ARG A 24 -10.29 2.74 -2.61
N LEU A 25 -11.39 3.40 -3.01
CA LEU A 25 -12.43 3.78 -2.06
C LEU A 25 -13.00 2.52 -1.40
N ARG A 26 -13.21 2.61 -0.09
CA ARG A 26 -13.78 1.56 0.76
C ARG A 26 -14.98 2.13 1.51
N PRO A 27 -15.93 1.29 1.95
CA PRO A 27 -17.01 1.74 2.80
C PRO A 27 -16.49 2.52 4.02
N CYS A 28 -17.14 3.66 4.30
CA CYS A 28 -16.86 4.52 5.43
C CYS A 28 -18.16 5.12 5.96
N THR A 29 -18.18 5.51 7.23
CA THR A 29 -19.36 6.14 7.84
C THR A 29 -19.71 7.43 7.11
N GLY A 30 -20.99 7.60 6.79
CA GLY A 30 -21.49 8.74 6.00
C GLY A 30 -21.68 8.44 4.51
N GLY A 31 -21.21 7.30 4.00
CA GLY A 31 -21.57 6.76 2.67
C GLY A 31 -21.20 7.70 1.52
N VAL A 32 -19.97 7.59 1.01
CA VAL A 32 -19.58 8.31 -0.21
C VAL A 32 -19.80 7.40 -1.42
N GLU A 33 -20.65 7.83 -2.34
CA GLU A 33 -20.77 7.18 -3.66
C GLU A 33 -19.54 7.50 -4.52
N PRO A 34 -18.74 6.50 -4.92
CA PRO A 34 -17.56 6.74 -5.74
C PRO A 34 -17.95 7.33 -7.10
N ALA A 35 -17.30 8.44 -7.49
CA ALA A 35 -17.43 8.98 -8.84
C ALA A 35 -16.93 8.01 -9.92
N SER A 36 -16.07 7.07 -9.54
CA SER A 36 -15.58 5.99 -10.39
C SER A 36 -15.17 4.80 -9.53
N ILE A 37 -15.62 3.61 -9.92
CA ILE A 37 -15.24 2.35 -9.29
C ILE A 37 -14.14 1.73 -10.14
N MET A 38 -12.96 1.53 -9.53
CA MET A 38 -11.83 0.89 -10.18
C MET A 38 -11.84 -0.61 -9.90
N ASP A 39 -11.93 -1.41 -10.96
CA ASP A 39 -11.82 -2.86 -10.85
C ASP A 39 -10.37 -3.33 -10.64
N GLU A 40 -10.20 -4.62 -10.35
CA GLU A 40 -8.89 -5.20 -10.07
C GLU A 40 -7.96 -5.18 -11.29
N ARG A 41 -8.50 -5.34 -12.50
CA ARG A 41 -7.70 -5.32 -13.74
C ARG A 41 -7.12 -3.93 -13.98
N GLN A 42 -7.95 -2.90 -13.82
CA GLN A 42 -7.58 -1.50 -13.95
C GLN A 42 -6.55 -1.11 -12.87
N LEU A 43 -6.72 -1.60 -11.64
CA LEU A 43 -5.76 -1.36 -10.57
C LEU A 43 -4.40 -2.00 -10.89
N VAL A 44 -4.38 -3.27 -11.31
CA VAL A 44 -3.13 -3.96 -11.72
C VAL A 44 -2.46 -3.22 -12.88
N GLN A 45 -3.22 -2.82 -13.89
CA GLN A 45 -2.70 -2.06 -15.03
C GLN A 45 -2.06 -0.74 -14.57
N THR A 46 -2.72 -0.03 -13.65
CA THR A 46 -2.23 1.24 -13.12
C THR A 46 -0.94 1.04 -12.31
N ILE A 47 -0.90 0.03 -11.43
CA ILE A 47 0.29 -0.32 -10.64
C ILE A 47 1.46 -0.66 -11.58
N CYS A 48 1.24 -1.50 -12.59
CA CYS A 48 2.27 -1.87 -13.56
C CYS A 48 2.77 -0.66 -14.36
N ALA A 49 1.86 0.23 -14.78
CA ALA A 49 2.23 1.45 -15.49
C ALA A 49 3.16 2.33 -14.65
N PHE A 50 2.89 2.49 -13.35
CA PHE A 50 3.77 3.26 -12.46
C PHE A 50 5.09 2.53 -12.18
N ARG A 51 5.09 1.20 -12.07
CA ARG A 51 6.33 0.42 -11.93
C ARG A 51 7.24 0.57 -13.15
N LEU A 52 6.67 0.68 -14.35
CA LEU A 52 7.42 0.96 -15.57
C LEU A 52 7.87 2.42 -15.69
N LEU A 53 7.02 3.37 -15.28
CA LEU A 53 7.30 4.80 -15.36
C LEU A 53 8.42 5.26 -14.41
N ALA A 54 8.39 4.80 -13.17
CA ALA A 54 9.29 5.21 -12.09
C ALA A 54 9.74 3.98 -11.30
N PRO A 55 10.64 3.15 -11.86
CA PRO A 55 11.01 1.87 -11.26
C PRO A 55 11.68 1.99 -9.89
N GLU A 56 12.34 3.12 -9.61
CA GLU A 56 13.06 3.38 -8.37
C GLU A 56 12.17 3.75 -7.18
N ILE A 57 10.92 4.15 -7.41
CA ILE A 57 10.06 4.61 -6.33
C ILE A 57 9.40 3.44 -5.59
N GLU A 58 8.99 3.74 -4.37
CA GLU A 58 8.20 2.82 -3.59
C GLU A 58 6.74 2.83 -4.05
N LEU A 59 6.20 1.65 -4.33
CA LEU A 59 4.79 1.43 -4.60
C LEU A 59 4.19 0.68 -3.42
N SER A 60 3.20 1.29 -2.78
CA SER A 60 2.58 0.74 -1.58
C SER A 60 1.16 0.20 -1.82
N LEU A 61 0.88 -0.97 -1.23
CA LEU A 61 -0.44 -1.60 -1.24
C LEU A 61 -0.96 -1.78 0.19
N SER A 62 -2.16 -1.24 0.45
CA SER A 62 -2.72 -1.22 1.80
C SER A 62 -3.66 -2.40 2.10
N THR A 63 -4.02 -2.58 3.37
CA THR A 63 -5.07 -3.53 3.80
C THR A 63 -6.48 -3.19 3.30
N ARG A 64 -6.65 -2.15 2.49
CA ARG A 64 -7.90 -1.89 1.73
C ARG A 64 -8.19 -2.96 0.68
N GLU A 65 -7.15 -3.67 0.24
CA GLU A 65 -7.23 -4.70 -0.79
C GLU A 65 -7.36 -6.10 -0.18
N SER A 66 -8.02 -7.01 -0.88
CA SER A 66 -8.29 -8.37 -0.38
C SER A 66 -7.00 -9.19 -0.24
N PRO A 67 -6.96 -10.20 0.65
CA PRO A 67 -5.84 -11.13 0.73
C PRO A 67 -5.50 -11.74 -0.63
N TRP A 68 -6.52 -12.19 -1.36
CA TRP A 68 -6.35 -12.80 -2.67
C TRP A 68 -5.68 -11.85 -3.67
N PHE A 69 -6.18 -10.61 -3.79
CA PHE A 69 -5.59 -9.63 -4.71
C PHE A 69 -4.15 -9.30 -4.32
N ARG A 70 -3.91 -9.07 -3.02
CA ARG A 70 -2.60 -8.73 -2.49
C ARG A 70 -1.57 -9.81 -2.78
N ASP A 71 -1.91 -11.08 -2.53
CA ASP A 71 -0.98 -12.21 -2.70
C ASP A 71 -0.54 -12.37 -4.17
N HIS A 72 -1.36 -11.95 -5.14
CA HIS A 72 -1.03 -12.02 -6.57
C HIS A 72 -0.33 -10.76 -7.09
N VAL A 73 -0.63 -9.57 -6.54
CA VAL A 73 -0.10 -8.30 -7.06
C VAL A 73 1.21 -7.91 -6.41
N ILE A 74 1.46 -8.34 -5.17
CA ILE A 74 2.70 -8.01 -4.48
C ILE A 74 3.93 -8.48 -5.26
N PRO A 75 4.02 -9.75 -5.70
CA PRO A 75 5.17 -10.25 -6.45
C PRO A 75 5.42 -9.54 -7.79
N LEU A 76 4.41 -8.86 -8.35
CA LEU A 76 4.51 -8.23 -9.66
C LEU A 76 5.19 -6.86 -9.59
N ALA A 77 4.83 -6.04 -8.61
CA ALA A 77 5.17 -4.61 -8.65
C ALA A 77 5.18 -3.87 -7.31
N ILE A 78 4.76 -4.47 -6.19
CA ILE A 78 4.66 -3.77 -4.90
C ILE A 78 5.89 -4.07 -4.06
N ASN A 79 6.42 -3.06 -3.38
CA ASN A 79 7.59 -3.20 -2.50
C ASN A 79 7.37 -2.61 -1.09
N ASN A 80 6.18 -2.08 -0.79
CA ASN A 80 5.77 -1.76 0.57
C ASN A 80 4.31 -2.18 0.80
N VAL A 81 4.03 -2.80 1.94
CA VAL A 81 2.67 -3.20 2.32
C VAL A 81 2.41 -2.92 3.79
N SER A 82 1.18 -2.52 4.10
CA SER A 82 0.69 -2.52 5.49
C SER A 82 0.13 -3.89 5.86
N ALA A 83 0.21 -4.27 7.12
CA ALA A 83 -0.41 -5.50 7.61
C ALA A 83 -1.13 -5.22 8.93
N PHE A 84 -2.26 -5.90 9.14
CA PHE A 84 -3.06 -5.79 10.36
C PHE A 84 -3.44 -4.35 10.76
N SER A 85 -3.77 -3.52 9.77
CA SER A 85 -4.05 -2.10 10.00
C SER A 85 -5.31 -1.92 10.85
N LYS A 86 -5.20 -1.22 11.96
CA LYS A 86 -6.34 -0.69 12.72
C LYS A 86 -6.64 0.73 12.26
N THR A 87 -7.83 0.93 11.69
CA THR A 87 -8.27 2.19 11.07
C THR A 87 -9.09 3.05 12.02
N GLN A 88 -9.27 2.60 13.27
CA GLN A 88 -9.87 3.34 14.36
C GLN A 88 -8.78 3.95 15.28
N PRO A 89 -9.00 5.16 15.82
CA PRO A 89 -8.13 5.72 16.86
C PRO A 89 -7.95 4.74 18.03
N GLY A 90 -6.70 4.52 18.47
CA GLY A 90 -6.41 3.65 19.61
C GLY A 90 -6.61 2.14 19.36
N GLY A 91 -6.96 1.71 18.14
CA GLY A 91 -7.40 0.33 17.86
C GLY A 91 -6.37 -0.79 18.06
N TYR A 92 -5.11 -0.46 18.37
CA TYR A 92 -4.09 -1.43 18.78
C TYR A 92 -3.94 -1.57 20.30
N ALA A 93 -4.38 -0.57 21.06
CA ALA A 93 -4.22 -0.49 22.52
C ALA A 93 -5.50 -0.86 23.27
N ASP A 94 -6.66 -0.50 22.71
CA ASP A 94 -7.97 -0.74 23.30
C ASP A 94 -8.94 -1.28 22.23
N ASN A 95 -9.85 -2.14 22.66
CA ASN A 95 -10.94 -2.68 21.83
C ASN A 95 -12.19 -1.80 21.90
N HIS A 96 -12.11 -0.61 22.50
CA HIS A 96 -13.20 0.35 22.46
C HIS A 96 -13.55 0.65 20.98
N PRO A 97 -14.81 0.42 20.57
CA PRO A 97 -15.23 0.69 19.21
C PRO A 97 -15.22 2.21 18.98
N GLU A 98 -14.38 2.65 18.06
CA GLU A 98 -14.29 4.03 17.61
C GLU A 98 -14.59 4.09 16.12
N LEU A 99 -14.90 5.29 15.62
CA LEU A 99 -15.24 5.46 14.21
C LEU A 99 -14.03 5.10 13.32
N GLU A 100 -14.17 4.05 12.53
CA GLU A 100 -13.17 3.67 11.52
C GLU A 100 -13.12 4.70 10.39
N GLN A 101 -11.91 5.04 9.93
CA GLN A 101 -11.74 5.86 8.71
C GLN A 101 -12.24 5.12 7.46
N PHE A 102 -12.01 3.81 7.42
CA PHE A 102 -12.48 2.89 6.37
C PHE A 102 -12.39 1.45 6.89
N SER A 103 -13.22 0.57 6.36
CA SER A 103 -13.14 -0.86 6.68
C SER A 103 -12.00 -1.55 5.92
N PRO A 104 -11.05 -2.18 6.63
CA PRO A 104 -10.06 -3.07 6.01
C PRO A 104 -10.71 -4.20 5.22
N HIS A 105 -9.95 -4.78 4.30
CA HIS A 105 -10.34 -5.97 3.54
C HIS A 105 -9.41 -7.16 3.81
N ASP A 106 -8.23 -6.89 4.39
CA ASP A 106 -7.28 -7.90 4.82
C ASP A 106 -6.92 -7.68 6.29
N ASP A 107 -7.48 -8.54 7.15
CA ASP A 107 -7.28 -8.55 8.60
C ASP A 107 -6.20 -9.53 9.03
N ARG A 108 -5.42 -10.09 8.10
CA ARG A 108 -4.31 -10.99 8.44
C ARG A 108 -3.30 -10.25 9.30
N ARG A 109 -2.82 -10.96 10.33
CA ARG A 109 -1.72 -10.49 11.17
C ARG A 109 -0.43 -10.39 10.35
N PRO A 110 0.54 -9.56 10.77
CA PRO A 110 1.77 -9.37 10.01
C PRO A 110 2.54 -10.67 9.76
N GLU A 111 2.49 -11.62 10.69
CA GLU A 111 3.16 -12.92 10.56
C GLU A 111 2.58 -13.73 9.38
N ALA A 112 1.25 -13.78 9.25
CA ALA A 112 0.58 -14.48 8.17
C ALA A 112 0.82 -13.82 6.79
N VAL A 113 0.91 -12.48 6.75
CA VAL A 113 1.29 -11.76 5.53
C VAL A 113 2.74 -12.11 5.16
N ALA A 114 3.66 -12.12 6.12
CA ALA A 114 5.05 -12.48 5.88
C ALA A 114 5.22 -13.93 5.39
N GLU A 115 4.48 -14.88 5.95
CA GLU A 115 4.44 -16.27 5.47
C GLU A 115 3.95 -16.37 4.01
N ALA A 116 2.90 -15.64 3.66
CA ALA A 116 2.40 -15.59 2.28
C ALA A 116 3.46 -15.03 1.31
N LEU A 117 4.21 -14.00 1.71
CA LEU A 117 5.31 -13.45 0.91
C LEU A 117 6.45 -14.47 0.72
N MET A 118 6.86 -15.15 1.80
CA MET A 118 7.91 -16.17 1.74
C MET A 118 7.52 -17.35 0.85
N ALA A 119 6.24 -17.76 0.87
CA ALA A 119 5.71 -18.80 -0.01
C ALA A 119 5.79 -18.44 -1.50
N GLN A 120 5.81 -17.14 -1.83
CA GLN A 120 6.01 -16.62 -3.19
C GLN A 120 7.50 -16.36 -3.52
N GLY A 121 8.43 -16.75 -2.65
CA GLY A 121 9.87 -16.53 -2.84
C GLY A 121 10.34 -15.11 -2.55
N LEU A 122 9.53 -14.29 -1.87
CA LEU A 122 9.88 -12.93 -1.48
C LEU A 122 10.45 -12.89 -0.05
N GLN A 123 11.27 -11.87 0.22
CA GLN A 123 11.82 -11.62 1.55
C GLN A 123 11.05 -10.48 2.24
N PRO A 124 10.36 -10.75 3.38
CA PRO A 124 9.81 -9.70 4.22
C PRO A 124 10.94 -8.89 4.87
N VAL A 125 10.87 -7.56 4.74
CA VAL A 125 11.79 -6.63 5.40
C VAL A 125 10.98 -5.77 6.38
N TRP A 126 11.25 -5.97 7.67
CA TRP A 126 10.54 -5.27 8.77
C TRP A 126 11.17 -3.94 9.14
N LYS A 127 12.46 -3.79 8.86
CA LYS A 127 13.26 -2.64 9.25
C LYS A 127 14.25 -2.30 8.16
N ASP A 128 14.18 -1.07 7.69
CA ASP A 128 14.95 -0.62 6.55
C ASP A 128 15.36 0.86 6.68
N TRP A 129 15.27 1.45 7.87
CA TRP A 129 15.49 2.89 8.11
C TRP A 129 16.70 3.20 8.99
N ASP A 130 17.43 2.20 9.48
CA ASP A 130 18.67 2.47 10.20
C ASP A 130 19.75 2.95 9.21
N SER A 131 20.52 3.97 9.61
CA SER A 131 21.56 4.57 8.76
C SER A 131 22.65 3.58 8.31
N TYR A 132 22.94 2.55 9.12
CA TYR A 132 23.91 1.50 8.77
C TYR A 132 23.37 0.48 7.74
N LEU A 133 22.06 0.49 7.44
CA LEU A 133 21.44 -0.30 6.37
C LEU A 133 21.47 0.42 5.01
N GLY A 134 22.24 1.51 4.90
CA GLY A 134 22.46 2.23 3.64
C GLY A 134 21.37 3.24 3.28
N ARG A 135 20.50 3.59 4.23
CA ARG A 135 19.52 4.67 4.10
C ARG A 135 19.99 5.89 4.87
N ALA A 136 20.83 6.70 4.23
CA ALA A 136 21.25 8.02 4.69
C ALA A 136 20.80 9.07 3.68
#